data_AF-A0AA41WGF3-F1
#
_entry.id   AF-A0AA41WGF3-F1
#
_cell.length_a   1.000
_cell.length_b   1.000
_cell.length_c   1.000
_cell.angle_alpha   90.00
_cell.angle_beta   90.00
_cell.angle_gamma   90.00
#
_symmetry.space_group_name_H-M   'P 1'
#
loop_
_entity.id
_entity.type
_entity.pdbx_description
1 polymer ?
#
loop_
_entity_poly.entity_id
_entity_poly.type
_entity_poly.pdbx_seq_one_letter_code
_entity_poly.pdbx_strand_id
1 'polypeptide(L)'
;MPAKRTITLLLLASLAVGQMLWAAEPPADCGERRKELGERLTEARLQGDKVRLSTLEEHLQMLNKDCRGLVPLQSNQADVERASQLTSEREARLREALGAGDRQVIDLRRKQLDQARRALEAAKH
;
A
#
# COMPACT_ATOMS: atom_id res chain seq x y z
N MET A 1 -8.86 76.08 -5.18
CA MET A 1 -9.85 75.31 -4.39
C MET A 1 -11.22 75.71 -4.91
N PRO A 2 -12.03 74.78 -5.44
CA PRO A 2 -12.86 73.91 -4.63
C PRO A 2 -12.73 72.40 -4.95
N ALA A 3 -13.11 71.61 -3.95
CA ALA A 3 -12.84 70.18 -3.80
C ALA A 3 -13.53 69.31 -4.87
N LYS A 4 -12.73 68.41 -5.45
CA LYS A 4 -13.17 67.43 -6.45
C LYS A 4 -13.88 66.27 -5.75
N ARG A 5 -15.09 66.00 -6.24
CA ARG A 5 -15.86 64.77 -6.05
C ARG A 5 -15.00 63.55 -6.37
N THR A 6 -14.89 62.61 -5.44
CA THR A 6 -14.44 61.25 -5.75
C THR A 6 -15.44 60.27 -5.15
N ILE A 7 -16.36 59.88 -6.02
CA ILE A 7 -17.30 58.78 -5.87
C ILE A 7 -16.50 57.47 -5.94
N THR A 8 -16.65 56.66 -4.90
CA THR A 8 -16.83 55.20 -4.90
C THR A 8 -16.45 54.43 -6.17
N LEU A 9 -15.34 53.69 -6.14
CA LEU A 9 -15.25 52.29 -6.58
C LEU A 9 -13.82 51.77 -6.35
N LEU A 10 -13.61 50.94 -5.34
CA LEU A 10 -12.44 50.05 -5.29
C LEU A 10 -12.81 48.79 -4.51
N LEU A 11 -13.84 48.11 -5.03
CA LEU A 11 -14.06 46.69 -4.85
C LEU A 11 -13.38 46.03 -6.04
N LEU A 12 -12.25 45.36 -5.84
CA LEU A 12 -11.69 44.27 -6.67
C LEU A 12 -10.21 44.09 -6.28
N ALA A 13 -9.92 43.08 -5.44
CA ALA A 13 -8.69 42.27 -5.48
C ALA A 13 -8.57 41.36 -4.23
N SER A 14 -9.65 40.69 -3.84
CA SER A 14 -9.57 39.59 -2.87
C SER A 14 -9.69 38.27 -3.62
N LEU A 15 -8.65 37.84 -4.33
CA LEU A 15 -8.53 36.44 -4.79
C LEU A 15 -7.08 36.13 -5.17
N ALA A 16 -6.19 36.21 -4.18
CA ALA A 16 -4.93 35.48 -4.21
C ALA A 16 -4.93 34.49 -3.04
N VAL A 17 -5.92 33.59 -3.02
CA VAL A 17 -5.75 32.30 -2.33
C VAL A 17 -4.79 31.52 -3.22
N GLY A 18 -3.51 31.85 -3.09
CA GLY A 18 -2.44 30.97 -3.54
C GLY A 18 -2.68 29.67 -2.83
N GLN A 19 -3.15 28.69 -3.58
CA GLN A 19 -3.24 27.31 -3.14
C GLN A 19 -1.78 26.90 -2.89
N MET A 20 -1.30 27.09 -1.67
CA MET A 20 -0.19 26.32 -1.16
C MET A 20 -0.68 24.88 -1.24
N LEU A 21 -0.37 24.21 -2.35
CA LEU A 21 -0.22 22.78 -2.32
C LEU A 21 0.82 22.53 -1.23
N TRP A 22 0.35 22.18 -0.04
CA TRP A 22 1.14 21.40 0.89
C TRP A 22 1.47 20.11 0.14
N ALA A 23 2.62 20.11 -0.54
CA ALA A 23 3.42 18.91 -0.62
C ALA A 23 3.74 18.58 0.84
N ALA A 24 2.93 17.71 1.44
CA ALA A 24 3.29 17.08 2.70
C ALA A 24 4.71 16.56 2.51
N GLU A 25 5.65 17.07 3.30
CA GLU A 25 7.02 16.56 3.29
C GLU A 25 6.93 15.03 3.38
N PRO A 26 7.53 14.29 2.43
CA PRO A 26 7.52 12.84 2.50
C PRO A 26 8.07 12.48 3.88
N PRO A 27 7.39 11.61 4.65
CA PRO A 27 7.81 11.35 6.02
C PRO A 27 9.29 10.96 5.99
N ALA A 28 10.10 11.67 6.76
CA ALA A 28 11.58 11.60 6.73
C ALA A 28 12.16 10.23 7.14
N ASP A 29 11.34 9.19 7.17
CA ASP A 29 11.64 7.88 7.71
C ASP A 29 10.97 6.73 6.93
N CYS A 30 10.68 6.95 5.65
CA CYS A 30 10.07 5.93 4.78
C CYS A 30 10.87 4.62 4.71
N GLY A 31 12.20 4.68 4.85
CA GLY A 31 13.09 3.53 4.82
C GLY A 31 13.01 2.66 6.07
N GLU A 32 13.12 3.27 7.26
CA GLU A 32 13.07 2.55 8.54
C GLU A 32 11.67 1.98 8.77
N ARG A 33 10.62 2.77 8.53
CA ARG A 33 9.24 2.30 8.64
C ARG A 33 8.93 1.12 7.70
N ARG A 34 9.49 1.11 6.47
CA ARG A 34 9.38 -0.04 5.56
C ARG A 34 10.11 -1.26 6.10
N LYS A 35 11.31 -1.07 6.66
CA LYS A 35 12.10 -2.15 7.25
C LYS A 35 11.37 -2.79 8.43
N GLU A 36 10.86 -1.97 9.35
CA GLU A 36 10.10 -2.43 10.51
C GLU A 36 8.84 -3.20 10.11
N LEU A 37 8.08 -2.68 9.13
CA LEU A 37 6.92 -3.38 8.56
C LEU A 37 7.33 -4.72 7.92
N GLY A 38 8.46 -4.78 7.24
CA GLY A 38 9.01 -6.01 6.66
C GLY A 38 9.37 -7.07 7.72
N GLU A 39 9.96 -6.65 8.83
CA GLU A 39 10.27 -7.54 9.97
C GLU A 39 8.99 -8.08 10.60
N ARG A 40 8.00 -7.23 10.85
CA ARG A 40 6.68 -7.63 11.39
C ARG A 40 5.92 -8.56 10.44
N LEU A 41 6.02 -8.35 9.13
CA LEU A 41 5.46 -9.26 8.12
C LEU A 41 6.11 -10.63 8.19
N THR A 42 7.43 -10.68 8.34
CA THR A 42 8.20 -11.93 8.48
C THR A 42 7.79 -12.69 9.74
N GLU A 43 7.64 -11.98 10.86
CA GLU A 43 7.15 -12.56 12.11
C GLU A 43 5.73 -13.13 11.98
N ALA A 44 4.80 -12.35 11.41
CA ALA A 44 3.42 -12.78 11.19
C ALA A 44 3.34 -14.01 10.27
N ARG A 45 4.23 -14.12 9.28
CA ARG A 45 4.36 -15.31 8.42
C ARG A 45 4.81 -16.53 9.21
N LEU A 46 5.84 -16.40 10.05
CA LEU A 46 6.34 -17.50 10.88
C LEU A 46 5.29 -17.99 11.88
N GLN A 47 4.46 -17.08 12.40
CA GLN A 47 3.36 -17.40 13.32
C GLN A 47 2.12 -17.94 12.60
N GLY A 48 2.06 -17.85 11.27
CA GLY A 48 0.89 -18.28 10.48
C GLY A 48 -0.36 -17.41 10.68
N ASP A 49 -0.20 -16.21 11.24
CA ASP A 49 -1.28 -15.28 11.54
C ASP A 49 -1.69 -14.50 10.28
N LYS A 50 -2.68 -15.04 9.57
CA LYS A 50 -3.17 -14.49 8.29
C LYS A 50 -3.88 -13.15 8.43
N VAL A 51 -4.51 -12.88 9.58
CA VAL A 51 -5.20 -11.61 9.80
C VAL A 51 -4.16 -10.51 9.97
N ARG A 52 -3.19 -10.75 10.85
CA ARG A 52 -2.08 -9.83 11.07
C ARG A 52 -1.25 -9.62 9.81
N LEU A 53 -1.05 -10.66 9.00
CA LEU A 53 -0.38 -10.56 7.71
C LEU A 53 -1.11 -9.57 6.78
N SER A 54 -2.42 -9.75 6.58
CA SER A 54 -3.22 -8.89 5.69
C SER A 54 -3.18 -7.42 6.13
N THR A 55 -3.31 -7.16 7.43
CA THR A 55 -3.25 -5.80 7.98
C THR A 55 -1.87 -5.15 7.77
N LEU A 56 -0.80 -5.91 7.97
CA LEU A 56 0.56 -5.42 7.75
C LEU A 56 0.84 -5.14 6.26
N GLU A 57 0.29 -5.94 5.35
CA GLU A 57 0.39 -5.70 3.90
C GLU A 57 -0.35 -4.44 3.48
N GLU A 58 -1.54 -4.18 4.01
CA GLU A 58 -2.28 -2.93 3.79
C GLU A 58 -1.52 -1.71 4.32
N HIS A 59 -0.94 -1.80 5.52
CA HIS A 59 -0.10 -0.74 6.08
C HIS A 59 1.14 -0.47 5.22
N LEU A 60 1.78 -1.51 4.68
CA LEU A 60 2.92 -1.36 3.77
C LEU A 60 2.49 -0.69 2.45
N GLN A 61 1.33 -1.04 1.90
CA GLN A 61 0.79 -0.35 0.72
C GLN A 61 0.49 1.12 0.98
N MET A 62 -0.09 1.45 2.13
CA MET A 62 -0.38 2.82 2.53
C MET A 62 0.92 3.62 2.69
N LEU A 63 1.90 3.06 3.40
CA LEU A 63 3.22 3.66 3.54
C LEU A 63 3.90 3.89 2.18
N ASN A 64 3.78 2.96 1.23
CA ASN A 64 4.32 3.14 -0.12
C ASN A 64 3.62 4.26 -0.90
N LYS A 65 2.32 4.46 -0.71
CA LYS A 65 1.56 5.56 -1.31
C LYS A 65 1.97 6.90 -0.69
N ASP A 66 2.09 6.93 0.63
CA ASP A 66 2.48 8.13 1.40
C ASP A 66 3.93 8.54 1.11
N CYS A 67 4.80 7.55 0.89
CA CYS A 67 6.20 7.73 0.55
C CYS A 67 6.45 7.90 -0.96
N ARG A 68 5.43 8.25 -1.77
CA ARG A 68 5.58 8.50 -3.22
C ARG A 68 6.69 9.52 -3.47
N GLY A 69 7.84 9.01 -3.93
CA GLY A 69 9.07 9.76 -4.11
C GLY A 69 10.33 9.02 -3.65
N LEU A 70 10.20 8.01 -2.77
CA LEU A 70 11.34 7.27 -2.19
C LEU A 70 11.23 5.75 -2.30
N VAL A 71 10.26 5.20 -3.03
CA VAL A 71 10.29 3.77 -3.40
C VAL A 71 11.02 3.71 -4.73
N PRO A 72 12.26 3.19 -4.81
CA PRO A 72 12.80 2.81 -6.10
C PRO A 72 11.78 1.87 -6.72
N LEU A 73 11.25 2.23 -7.90
CA LEU A 73 10.47 1.32 -8.72
C LEU A 73 11.39 0.14 -9.02
N GLN A 74 11.31 -0.89 -8.19
CA GLN A 74 12.09 -2.10 -8.34
C GLN A 74 11.58 -2.72 -9.65
N SER A 75 12.47 -3.08 -10.59
CA SER A 75 12.06 -3.45 -11.96
C SER A 75 11.05 -4.61 -12.00
N ASN A 76 11.07 -5.44 -10.97
CA ASN A 76 10.19 -6.58 -10.68
C ASN A 76 8.85 -6.18 -10.00
N GLN A 77 8.53 -4.91 -9.78
CA GLN A 77 7.36 -4.52 -8.97
C GLN A 77 6.04 -5.03 -9.53
N ALA A 78 5.88 -5.06 -10.86
CA ALA A 78 4.71 -5.65 -11.50
C ALA A 78 4.65 -7.18 -11.31
N ASP A 79 5.80 -7.84 -11.21
CA ASP A 79 5.89 -9.29 -10.99
C ASP A 79 5.57 -9.63 -9.54
N VAL A 80 6.09 -8.83 -8.60
CA VAL A 80 5.77 -8.91 -7.17
C VAL A 80 4.28 -8.69 -6.93
N GLU A 81 3.68 -7.70 -7.59
CA GLU A 81 2.25 -7.41 -7.46
C GLU A 81 1.38 -8.55 -8.00
N ARG A 82 1.70 -9.08 -9.19
CA ARG A 82 1.01 -10.25 -9.76
C ARG A 82 1.15 -11.49 -8.89
N ALA A 83 2.36 -11.77 -8.38
CA ALA A 83 2.60 -12.91 -7.51
C ALA A 83 1.90 -12.77 -6.15
N SER A 84 1.77 -11.53 -5.65
CA SER A 84 1.02 -11.22 -4.44
C SER A 84 -0.47 -11.47 -4.64
N GLN A 85 -1.07 -10.96 -5.72
CA GLN A 85 -2.48 -11.21 -6.06
C GLN A 85 -2.77 -12.72 -6.19
N LEU A 86 -1.92 -13.46 -6.90
CA LEU A 86 -2.07 -14.91 -7.02
C LEU A 86 -2.00 -15.61 -5.66
N THR A 87 -1.10 -15.17 -4.77
CA THR A 87 -1.01 -15.73 -3.41
C THR A 87 -2.32 -15.50 -2.65
N SER A 88 -2.86 -14.28 -2.67
CA SER A 88 -4.14 -13.94 -2.03
C SER A 88 -5.30 -14.76 -2.58
N GLU A 89 -5.38 -14.96 -3.90
CA GLU A 89 -6.38 -15.84 -4.52
C GLU A 89 -6.28 -17.29 -4.01
N ARG A 90 -5.07 -17.86 -3.95
CA ARG A 90 -4.87 -19.22 -3.46
C ARG A 90 -5.20 -19.38 -1.98
N GLU A 91 -4.97 -18.34 -1.17
CA GLU A 91 -5.41 -18.32 0.23
C GLU A 91 -6.93 -18.34 0.37
N ALA A 92 -7.64 -17.57 -0.47
CA ALA A 92 -9.10 -17.58 -0.51
C ALA A 92 -9.63 -18.97 -0.91
N ARG A 93 -9.05 -19.59 -1.95
CA ARG A 93 -9.43 -20.95 -2.38
C ARG A 93 -9.15 -22.02 -1.32
N LEU A 94 -8.07 -21.89 -0.55
CA LEU A 94 -7.81 -22.78 0.58
C LEU A 94 -8.85 -22.57 1.69
N ARG A 95 -9.25 -21.32 1.97
CA ARG A 95 -10.29 -21.02 2.96
C ARG A 95 -11.65 -21.62 2.56
N GLU A 96 -12.02 -21.50 1.28
CA GLU A 96 -13.21 -22.16 0.72
C GLU A 96 -13.15 -23.68 0.90
N ALA A 97 -12.02 -24.31 0.58
CA ALA A 97 -11.84 -25.76 0.73
C ALA A 97 -11.90 -26.22 2.20
N LEU A 98 -11.35 -25.43 3.12
CA LEU A 98 -11.44 -25.69 4.56
C LEU A 98 -12.90 -25.63 5.04
N GLY A 99 -13.69 -24.68 4.54
CA GLY A 99 -15.12 -24.59 4.84
C GLY A 99 -15.94 -25.75 4.27
N ALA A 100 -15.54 -26.30 3.12
CA ALA A 100 -16.18 -27.47 2.51
C ALA A 100 -15.79 -28.81 3.18
N GLY A 101 -14.64 -28.88 3.85
CA GLY A 101 -14.22 -30.06 4.63
C GLY A 101 -13.62 -31.22 3.81
N ASP A 102 -13.43 -31.07 2.50
CA ASP A 102 -12.82 -32.10 1.66
C ASP A 102 -11.30 -32.12 1.83
N ARG A 103 -10.79 -33.19 2.46
CA ARG A 103 -9.36 -33.37 2.76
C ARG A 103 -8.48 -33.38 1.50
N GLN A 104 -8.91 -34.00 0.42
CA GLN A 104 -8.09 -34.07 -0.80
C GLN A 104 -7.97 -32.69 -1.45
N VAL A 105 -9.07 -31.95 -1.49
CA VAL A 105 -9.08 -30.58 -2.03
C VAL A 105 -8.26 -29.65 -1.13
N ILE A 106 -8.37 -29.76 0.19
CA ILE A 106 -7.57 -28.96 1.14
C ILE A 106 -6.07 -29.17 0.90
N ASP A 107 -5.60 -30.42 0.80
CA ASP A 107 -4.19 -30.72 0.58
C ASP A 107 -3.69 -30.19 -0.77
N LEU A 108 -4.51 -30.31 -1.83
CA LEU A 108 -4.19 -29.75 -3.14
C LEU A 108 -4.08 -28.21 -3.07
N ARG A 109 -5.04 -27.54 -2.43
CA ARG A 109 -5.04 -26.07 -2.29
C ARG A 109 -3.87 -25.58 -1.45
N ARG A 110 -3.47 -26.35 -0.43
CA ARG A 110 -2.29 -26.04 0.40
C ARG A 110 -1.00 -26.08 -0.43
N LYS A 111 -0.80 -27.12 -1.23
CA LYS A 111 0.35 -27.23 -2.14
C LYS A 111 0.40 -26.06 -3.15
N GLN A 112 -0.76 -25.68 -3.70
CA GLN A 112 -0.85 -24.56 -4.64
C GLN A 112 -0.52 -23.22 -3.97
N LEU A 113 -0.97 -23.02 -2.74
CA LEU A 113 -0.62 -21.84 -1.94
C LEU A 113 0.89 -21.78 -1.66
N ASP A 114 1.50 -22.90 -1.28
CA ASP A 114 2.95 -22.96 -1.03
C ASP A 114 3.76 -22.67 -2.30
N GLN A 115 3.29 -23.12 -3.47
CA GLN A 115 3.90 -22.77 -4.76
C GLN A 115 3.79 -21.27 -5.07
N ALA A 116 2.60 -20.68 -4.90
CA ALA A 116 2.40 -19.25 -5.12
C ALA A 116 3.28 -18.39 -4.19
N ARG A 117 3.40 -18.79 -2.92
CA ARG A 117 4.29 -18.13 -1.95
C ARG A 117 5.76 -18.19 -2.37
N ARG A 118 6.24 -19.35 -2.84
CA ARG A 118 7.62 -19.46 -3.36
C ARG A 118 7.84 -18.56 -4.58
N ALA A 119 6.87 -18.48 -5.49
CA ALA A 119 6.95 -17.58 -6.65
C ALA A 119 6.97 -16.10 -6.24
N LEU A 120 6.19 -15.73 -5.22
CA LEU A 120 6.21 -14.37 -4.67
C LEU A 120 7.56 -14.03 -4.03
N GLU A 121 8.16 -14.94 -3.26
CA GLU A 121 9.50 -14.70 -2.70
C GLU A 121 10.56 -14.62 -3.82
N ALA A 122 10.48 -15.48 -4.84
CA ALA A 122 11.37 -15.39 -6.00
C ALA A 122 11.22 -14.08 -6.78
N ALA A 123 10.00 -13.54 -6.89
CA ALA A 123 9.75 -12.28 -7.59
C ALA A 123 10.30 -11.06 -6.83
N LYS A 124 10.53 -11.16 -5.52
CA LYS A 124 11.08 -10.06 -4.69
C LYS A 124 12.61 -9.94 -4.76
N HIS A 125 13.29 -10.96 -5.28
CA HIS A 125 14.74 -11.05 -5.41
C HIS A 125 15.19 -10.84 -6.86
#